data_AF-A0A2H0EV49-F1
#
_entry.id   AF-A0A2H0EV49-F1
#
_cell.length_a   1.000
_cell.length_b   1.000
_cell.length_c   1.000
_cell.angle_alpha   90.00
_cell.angle_beta   90.00
_cell.angle_gamma   90.00
#
_symmetry.space_group_name_H-M   'P 1'
#
loop_
_entity.id
_entity.type
_entity.pdbx_description
1 polymer ?
#
loop_
_entity_poly.entity_id
_entity_poly.type
_entity_poly.pdbx_seq_one_letter_code
_entity_poly.pdbx_strand_id
1 'polypeptide(L)'
;MGSRRGTLQVMAERPDGRMEIDDCAALSRALSAVLDVEDPIADEYTLEVSSPGIDRPLTRLEDFERWKGWVARLETDALIDGRKRFMGTLEGVDGADVLITLESGPARAPFDALSDAKLVLTDALIEASLKTQKDAGFDETRFDDIEVEDGEDADDDLREPQEPRP
;
A
#
# COMPACT_ATOMS: atom_id res chain seq x y z
N MET A 1 17.48 -4.99 -24.87
CA MET A 1 16.17 -4.51 -24.36
C MET A 1 16.13 -4.91 -22.90
N GLY A 2 16.15 -3.94 -21.97
CA GLY A 2 16.18 -4.23 -20.54
C GLY A 2 14.89 -4.94 -20.15
N SER A 3 14.99 -6.20 -19.71
CA SER A 3 13.86 -6.92 -19.15
C SER A 3 13.38 -6.13 -17.94
N ARG A 4 12.13 -5.64 -17.96
CA ARG A 4 11.53 -5.01 -16.79
C ARG A 4 11.31 -6.15 -15.78
N ARG A 5 12.21 -6.26 -14.80
CA ARG A 5 12.05 -7.20 -13.67
C ARG A 5 10.65 -7.01 -13.07
N GLY A 6 9.97 -8.11 -12.80
CA GLY A 6 8.66 -8.07 -12.15
C GLY A 6 8.78 -7.53 -10.72
N THR A 7 7.68 -7.13 -10.12
CA THR A 7 7.61 -6.82 -8.68
C THR A 7 6.64 -7.79 -8.03
N LEU A 8 7.11 -8.52 -7.02
CA LEU A 8 6.26 -9.26 -6.09
C LEU A 8 6.00 -8.37 -4.89
N GLN A 9 4.80 -7.80 -4.81
CA GLN A 9 4.39 -6.95 -3.70
C GLN A 9 3.60 -7.76 -2.68
N VAL A 10 4.02 -7.69 -1.41
CA VAL A 10 3.36 -8.33 -0.28
C VAL A 10 2.96 -7.24 0.72
N MET A 11 1.66 -7.08 0.91
CA MET A 11 1.11 -6.18 1.91
C MET A 11 0.69 -6.96 3.15
N ALA A 12 1.18 -6.58 4.32
CA ALA A 12 0.88 -7.25 5.57
C ALA A 12 0.73 -6.25 6.73
N GLU A 13 -0.07 -6.66 7.71
CA GLU A 13 -0.24 -5.96 8.97
C GLU A 13 -0.62 -6.94 10.07
N ARG A 14 -0.46 -6.51 11.30
CA ARG A 14 -0.96 -7.22 12.48
C ARG A 14 -2.50 -7.11 12.55
N PRO A 15 -3.17 -7.97 13.31
CA PRO A 15 -4.64 -7.91 13.46
C PRO A 15 -5.16 -6.57 13.98
N ASP A 16 -4.35 -5.81 14.71
CA ASP A 16 -4.67 -4.46 15.19
C ASP A 16 -4.38 -3.35 14.16
N GLY A 17 -4.00 -3.71 12.93
CA GLY A 17 -3.72 -2.79 11.83
C GLY A 17 -2.32 -2.18 11.86
N ARG A 18 -1.47 -2.57 12.81
CA ARG A 18 -0.10 -2.02 12.93
C ARG A 18 0.90 -2.83 12.11
N MET A 19 1.92 -2.14 11.59
CA MET A 19 3.07 -2.72 10.92
C MET A 19 4.23 -1.73 11.01
N GLU A 20 5.27 -2.09 11.76
CA GLU A 20 6.49 -1.26 11.86
C GLU A 20 7.51 -1.63 10.78
N ILE A 21 8.55 -0.80 10.59
CA ILE A 21 9.61 -1.06 9.59
C ILE A 21 10.32 -2.38 9.91
N ASP A 22 10.59 -2.64 11.19
CA ASP A 22 11.22 -3.88 11.63
C ASP A 22 10.34 -5.11 11.37
N ASP A 23 9.01 -4.96 11.46
CA ASP A 23 8.06 -6.02 11.10
C ASP A 23 8.17 -6.33 9.59
N CYS A 24 8.24 -5.31 8.74
CA CYS A 24 8.41 -5.47 7.29
C CYS A 24 9.76 -6.14 6.98
N ALA A 25 10.83 -5.74 7.65
CA ALA A 25 12.15 -6.32 7.46
C ALA A 25 12.22 -7.78 7.92
N ALA A 26 11.59 -8.11 9.05
CA ALA A 26 11.50 -9.49 9.53
C ALA A 26 10.70 -10.37 8.56
N LEU A 27 9.54 -9.88 8.10
CA LEU A 27 8.69 -10.59 7.15
C LEU A 27 9.38 -10.78 5.79
N SER A 28 10.07 -9.74 5.28
CA SER A 28 10.83 -9.81 4.04
C SER A 28 11.90 -10.91 4.08
N ARG A 29 12.68 -10.99 5.16
CA ARG A 29 13.70 -12.05 5.32
C ARG A 29 13.08 -13.44 5.38
N ALA A 30 11.97 -13.59 6.11
CA ALA A 30 11.27 -14.87 6.24
C ALA A 30 10.68 -15.34 4.89
N LEU A 31 10.05 -14.43 4.14
CA LEU A 31 9.49 -14.71 2.82
C LEU A 31 10.58 -15.05 1.81
N SER A 32 11.67 -14.28 1.76
CA SER A 32 12.80 -14.55 0.86
C SER A 32 13.33 -15.97 1.04
N ALA A 33 13.55 -16.41 2.28
CA ALA A 33 14.06 -17.75 2.56
C ALA A 33 13.14 -18.87 2.06
N VAL A 34 11.81 -18.67 2.10
CA VAL A 34 10.84 -19.66 1.59
C VAL A 34 10.77 -19.61 0.07
N LEU A 35 10.72 -18.41 -0.51
CA LEU A 35 10.64 -18.20 -1.95
C LEU A 35 11.90 -18.72 -2.67
N ASP A 36 13.08 -18.60 -2.05
CA ASP A 36 14.33 -19.15 -2.58
C ASP A 36 14.33 -20.68 -2.65
N VAL A 37 13.54 -21.35 -1.80
CA VAL A 37 13.45 -22.82 -1.74
C VAL A 37 12.36 -23.36 -2.66
N GLU A 38 11.16 -22.78 -2.59
CA GLU A 38 10.00 -23.26 -3.35
C GLU A 38 9.99 -22.75 -4.81
N ASP A 39 10.68 -21.63 -5.08
CA ASP A 39 10.81 -20.94 -6.37
C ASP A 39 9.53 -20.97 -7.24
N PRO A 40 8.39 -20.45 -6.74
CA PRO A 40 7.12 -20.57 -7.44
C PRO A 40 6.97 -19.61 -8.65
N ILE A 41 7.89 -18.65 -8.80
CA ILE A 41 7.83 -17.61 -9.83
C ILE A 41 9.05 -17.76 -10.74
N ALA A 42 8.82 -18.19 -11.99
CA ALA A 42 9.89 -18.52 -12.93
C ALA A 42 10.74 -17.32 -13.41
N ASP A 43 10.18 -16.12 -13.36
CA ASP A 43 10.83 -14.90 -13.83
C ASP A 43 11.50 -14.12 -12.69
N GLU A 44 12.56 -13.37 -12.99
CA GLU A 44 13.24 -12.53 -12.00
C GLU A 44 12.34 -11.37 -11.51
N TYR A 45 12.31 -11.16 -10.19
CA TYR A 45 11.48 -10.14 -9.55
C TYR A 45 12.19 -9.40 -8.41
N THR A 46 11.63 -8.25 -8.04
CA THR A 46 11.92 -7.54 -6.79
C THR A 46 10.84 -7.87 -5.77
N LEU A 47 11.22 -8.33 -4.57
CA LEU A 47 10.29 -8.50 -3.44
C LEU A 47 10.11 -7.17 -2.70
N GLU A 48 8.87 -6.68 -2.64
CA GLU A 48 8.49 -5.49 -1.88
C GLU A 48 7.55 -5.90 -0.74
N VAL A 49 7.89 -5.52 0.50
CA VAL A 49 7.05 -5.78 1.68
C VAL A 49 6.63 -4.47 2.30
N SER A 50 5.33 -4.24 2.42
CA SER A 50 4.77 -3.02 3.00
C SER A 50 3.53 -3.30 3.84
N SER A 51 3.01 -2.27 4.51
CA SER A 51 1.63 -2.30 4.99
C SER A 51 0.66 -1.89 3.87
N PRO A 52 -0.64 -2.22 3.97
CA PRO A 52 -1.64 -1.80 2.99
C PRO A 52 -1.93 -0.29 3.02
N GLY A 53 -1.68 0.37 4.16
CA GLY A 53 -2.00 1.78 4.36
C GLY A 53 -3.50 2.09 4.26
N ILE A 54 -3.79 3.33 3.83
CA ILE A 54 -5.15 3.89 3.70
C ILE A 54 -5.80 3.60 2.34
N ASP A 55 -5.02 3.51 1.25
CA ASP A 55 -5.49 3.07 -0.08
C ASP A 55 -5.55 1.54 -0.10
N ARG A 56 -6.33 0.99 0.82
CA ARG A 56 -6.29 -0.42 1.20
C ARG A 56 -6.97 -1.30 0.14
N PRO A 57 -6.26 -2.25 -0.47
CA PRO A 57 -6.88 -3.27 -1.31
C PRO A 57 -7.69 -4.25 -0.44
N LEU A 58 -8.80 -4.73 -0.98
CA LEU A 58 -9.70 -5.71 -0.36
C LEU A 58 -9.57 -7.02 -1.15
N THR A 59 -8.69 -7.90 -0.69
CA THR A 59 -8.28 -9.07 -1.48
C THR A 59 -8.90 -10.38 -0.99
N ARG A 60 -9.50 -10.39 0.20
CA ARG A 60 -10.17 -11.54 0.81
C ARG A 60 -11.62 -11.20 1.16
N LEU A 61 -12.50 -12.20 1.15
CA LEU A 61 -13.90 -12.04 1.59
C LEU A 61 -14.02 -11.40 2.99
N GLU A 62 -13.14 -11.80 3.91
CA GLU A 62 -13.10 -11.26 5.29
C GLU A 62 -12.80 -9.75 5.33
N ASP A 63 -12.08 -9.21 4.34
CA ASP A 63 -11.76 -7.79 4.30
C ASP A 63 -13.05 -6.96 4.08
N PHE A 64 -13.99 -7.45 3.27
CA PHE A 64 -15.27 -6.76 3.03
C PHE A 64 -16.15 -6.71 4.27
N GLU A 65 -16.08 -7.75 5.11
CA GLU A 65 -16.80 -7.75 6.40
C GLU A 65 -16.12 -6.83 7.42
N ARG A 66 -14.79 -6.91 7.52
CA ARG A 66 -13.99 -6.05 8.41
C ARG A 66 -14.20 -4.56 8.13
N TRP A 67 -14.33 -4.19 6.86
CA TRP A 67 -14.43 -2.80 6.41
C TRP A 67 -15.86 -2.38 6.02
N LYS A 68 -16.87 -3.10 6.52
CA LYS A 68 -18.26 -2.69 6.41
C LYS A 68 -18.48 -1.26 6.93
N GLY A 69 -19.32 -0.50 6.23
CA GLY A 69 -19.61 0.90 6.54
C GLY A 69 -18.65 1.90 5.89
N TRP A 70 -17.54 1.45 5.30
CA TRP A 70 -16.62 2.30 4.55
C TRP A 70 -16.96 2.35 3.07
N VAL A 71 -16.59 3.46 2.42
CA VAL A 71 -16.75 3.60 0.97
C VAL A 71 -15.67 2.81 0.26
N ALA A 72 -16.06 1.95 -0.67
CA ALA A 72 -15.16 1.15 -1.49
C ALA A 72 -15.47 1.31 -2.97
N ARG A 73 -14.46 1.03 -3.78
CA ARG A 73 -14.55 0.91 -5.24
C ARG A 73 -14.26 -0.53 -5.62
N LEU A 74 -15.20 -1.16 -6.30
CA LEU A 74 -15.08 -2.51 -6.86
C LEU A 74 -15.12 -2.42 -8.38
N GLU A 75 -14.22 -3.13 -9.05
CA GLU A 75 -14.25 -3.39 -10.48
C GLU A 75 -14.41 -4.88 -10.76
N THR A 76 -15.18 -5.19 -11.78
CA THR A 76 -15.44 -6.55 -12.21
C THR A 76 -15.02 -6.76 -13.66
N ASP A 77 -14.57 -7.98 -13.98
CA ASP A 77 -14.19 -8.32 -15.35
C ASP A 77 -15.40 -8.41 -16.28
N ALA A 78 -16.52 -8.91 -15.75
CA ALA A 78 -17.79 -9.04 -16.46
C ALA A 78 -18.76 -7.91 -16.10
N LEU A 79 -19.73 -7.67 -16.99
CA LEU A 79 -20.88 -6.81 -16.71
C LEU A 79 -21.81 -7.54 -15.73
N ILE A 80 -22.10 -6.90 -14.60
CA ILE A 80 -23.09 -7.34 -13.62
C ILE A 80 -24.13 -6.22 -13.54
N ASP A 81 -25.40 -6.54 -13.77
CA ASP A 81 -26.50 -5.56 -13.81
C ASP A 81 -26.19 -4.31 -14.67
N GLY A 82 -25.54 -4.54 -15.82
CA GLY A 82 -25.19 -3.50 -16.78
C GLY A 82 -24.01 -2.59 -16.36
N ARG A 83 -23.28 -2.91 -15.28
CA ARG A 83 -22.11 -2.14 -14.83
C ARG A 83 -20.90 -3.03 -14.55
N LYS A 84 -19.71 -2.43 -14.61
CA LYS A 84 -18.44 -3.04 -14.19
C LYS A 84 -17.81 -2.37 -12.97
N ARG A 85 -18.36 -1.23 -12.56
CA ARG A 85 -17.82 -0.37 -11.51
C ARG A 85 -18.89 -0.14 -10.47
N PHE A 86 -18.52 -0.40 -9.23
CA PHE A 86 -19.36 -0.23 -8.06
C PHE A 86 -18.60 0.71 -7.14
N MET A 87 -19.20 1.84 -6.80
CA MET A 87 -18.64 2.78 -5.83
C MET A 87 -19.73 3.14 -4.85
N GLY A 88 -19.50 2.87 -3.57
CA GLY A 88 -20.51 3.01 -2.55
C GLY A 88 -20.06 2.43 -1.22
N THR A 89 -20.99 2.36 -0.27
CA THR A 89 -20.72 1.90 1.09
C THR A 89 -20.79 0.39 1.15
N LEU A 90 -19.76 -0.26 1.70
CA LEU A 90 -19.75 -1.70 1.92
C LEU A 90 -20.79 -2.10 2.98
N GLU A 91 -21.55 -3.14 2.67
CA GLU A 91 -22.54 -3.74 3.59
C GLU A 91 -22.09 -5.11 4.13
N GLY A 92 -20.89 -5.54 3.77
CA GLY A 92 -20.31 -6.84 4.15
C GLY A 92 -20.44 -7.88 3.03
N VAL A 93 -20.60 -9.13 3.42
CA VAL A 93 -20.71 -10.27 2.50
C VAL A 93 -21.96 -11.13 2.77
N ASP A 94 -22.52 -11.71 1.72
CA ASP A 94 -23.56 -12.75 1.78
C ASP A 94 -23.12 -13.95 0.94
N GLY A 95 -22.69 -15.02 1.60
CA GLY A 95 -22.08 -16.17 0.92
C GLY A 95 -20.80 -15.78 0.18
N ALA A 96 -20.84 -15.86 -1.16
CA ALA A 96 -19.73 -15.50 -2.03
C ALA A 96 -19.90 -14.11 -2.68
N ASP A 97 -20.94 -13.37 -2.31
CA ASP A 97 -21.21 -12.05 -2.87
C ASP A 97 -20.82 -10.94 -1.91
N VAL A 98 -20.19 -9.89 -2.45
CA VAL A 98 -19.95 -8.63 -1.77
C VAL A 98 -21.19 -7.76 -1.90
N LEU A 99 -21.69 -7.26 -0.77
CA LEU A 99 -22.83 -6.36 -0.70
C LEU A 99 -22.35 -4.91 -0.64
N ILE A 100 -22.93 -4.04 -1.48
CA ILE A 100 -22.55 -2.63 -1.55
C ILE A 100 -23.78 -1.74 -1.83
N THR A 101 -23.92 -0.67 -1.06
CA THR A 101 -24.94 0.35 -1.27
C THR A 101 -24.38 1.45 -2.16
N LEU A 102 -24.88 1.53 -3.39
CA LEU A 102 -24.52 2.57 -4.35
C LEU A 102 -25.48 3.75 -4.23
N GLU A 103 -25.15 4.88 -4.87
CA GLU A 103 -26.08 6.02 -4.99
C GLU A 103 -27.40 5.62 -5.69
N SER A 104 -27.32 4.65 -6.62
CA SER A 104 -28.49 4.09 -7.32
C SER A 104 -29.29 3.07 -6.50
N GLY A 105 -28.89 2.78 -5.26
CA GLY A 105 -29.46 1.74 -4.41
C GLY A 105 -28.54 0.54 -4.18
N PRO A 106 -29.04 -0.51 -3.48
CA PRO A 106 -28.25 -1.68 -3.12
C PRO A 106 -27.85 -2.49 -4.36
N ALA A 107 -26.64 -3.03 -4.34
CA ALA A 107 -26.10 -3.90 -5.37
C ALA A 107 -25.31 -5.06 -4.74
N ARG A 108 -25.11 -6.13 -5.53
CA ARG A 108 -24.27 -7.26 -5.17
C ARG A 108 -23.25 -7.52 -6.27
N ALA A 109 -22.03 -7.88 -5.91
CA ALA A 109 -20.98 -8.28 -6.83
C ALA A 109 -20.40 -9.63 -6.38
N PRO A 110 -20.42 -10.68 -7.23
CA PRO A 110 -19.75 -11.93 -6.90
C PRO A 110 -18.26 -11.70 -6.70
N PHE A 111 -17.72 -12.23 -5.59
CA PHE A 111 -16.32 -12.04 -5.24
C PHE A 111 -15.37 -12.55 -6.33
N ASP A 112 -15.67 -13.72 -6.91
CA ASP A 112 -14.88 -14.32 -7.99
C ASP A 112 -14.90 -13.51 -9.30
N ALA A 113 -15.81 -12.54 -9.43
CA ALA A 113 -15.88 -11.66 -10.60
C ALA A 113 -15.11 -10.35 -10.40
N LEU A 114 -14.59 -10.08 -9.19
CA LEU A 114 -13.83 -8.87 -8.87
C LEU A 114 -12.42 -8.96 -9.46
N SER A 115 -12.01 -7.92 -10.17
CA SER A 115 -10.63 -7.76 -10.66
C SER A 115 -9.86 -6.68 -9.94
N ASP A 116 -10.54 -5.74 -9.30
CA ASP A 116 -9.94 -4.74 -8.41
C ASP A 116 -10.95 -4.39 -7.31
N ALA A 117 -10.48 -4.24 -6.08
CA ALA A 117 -11.31 -3.82 -4.97
C ALA A 117 -10.45 -3.08 -3.95
N LYS A 118 -10.85 -1.87 -3.58
CA LYS A 118 -10.13 -1.06 -2.60
C LYS A 118 -11.03 -0.05 -1.89
N LEU A 119 -10.60 0.39 -0.71
CA LEU A 119 -11.23 1.51 -0.02
C LEU A 119 -11.02 2.81 -0.81
N VAL A 120 -12.04 3.67 -0.79
CA VAL A 120 -11.94 5.02 -1.34
C VAL A 120 -11.42 5.94 -0.24
N LEU A 121 -10.40 6.72 -0.58
CA LEU A 121 -9.82 7.73 0.31
C LEU A 121 -10.80 8.87 0.55
N THR A 122 -11.65 8.71 1.55
CA THR A 122 -12.61 9.72 2.02
C THR A 122 -12.06 10.45 3.25
N ASP A 123 -12.57 11.67 3.52
CA ASP A 123 -12.17 12.43 4.72
C ASP A 123 -12.39 11.65 6.01
N ALA A 124 -13.51 10.92 6.11
CA ALA A 124 -13.80 10.05 7.25
C ALA A 124 -12.75 8.94 7.41
N LEU A 125 -12.25 8.36 6.31
CA LEU A 125 -11.24 7.31 6.34
C LEU A 125 -9.88 7.86 6.75
N ILE A 126 -9.52 9.04 6.23
CA ILE A 126 -8.31 9.75 6.61
C ILE A 126 -8.33 10.03 8.12
N GLU A 127 -9.42 10.59 8.63
CA GLU A 127 -9.57 10.92 10.05
C GLU A 127 -9.45 9.67 10.94
N ALA A 128 -10.15 8.58 10.59
CA ALA A 128 -10.07 7.34 11.34
C ALA A 128 -8.66 6.72 11.33
N SER A 129 -7.96 6.79 10.20
CA SER A 129 -6.58 6.31 10.10
C SER A 129 -5.62 7.14 10.95
N LEU A 130 -5.72 8.47 10.91
CA LEU A 130 -4.88 9.36 11.71
C LEU A 130 -5.11 9.15 13.21
N LYS A 131 -6.36 8.95 13.61
CA LYS A 131 -6.70 8.64 15.02
C LYS A 131 -6.07 7.33 15.48
N THR A 132 -6.16 6.29 14.65
CA THR A 132 -5.58 4.97 14.96
C THR A 132 -4.05 5.03 15.07
N GLN A 133 -3.38 5.78 14.18
CA GLN A 133 -1.93 5.99 14.28
C GLN A 133 -1.54 6.76 15.55
N LYS A 134 -2.32 7.77 15.94
CA LYS A 134 -2.09 8.53 17.17
C LYS A 134 -2.27 7.66 18.42
N ASP A 135 -3.31 6.84 18.46
CA ASP A 135 -3.60 5.96 19.58
C ASP A 135 -2.59 4.81 19.71
N ALA A 136 -1.95 4.41 18.59
CA ALA A 136 -0.90 3.40 18.58
C ALA A 136 0.39 3.84 19.31
N GLY A 137 0.58 5.16 19.50
CA GLY A 137 1.79 5.72 20.11
C GLY A 137 2.99 5.68 19.16
N PHE A 138 3.76 6.76 19.15
CA PHE A 138 5.06 6.82 18.48
C PHE A 138 6.13 6.95 19.55
N ASP A 139 7.05 5.99 19.61
CA ASP A 139 8.16 6.02 20.56
C ASP A 139 9.30 6.86 19.98
N GLU A 140 9.27 8.16 20.29
CA GLU A 140 10.27 9.14 19.84
C GLU A 140 11.69 8.76 20.27
N THR A 141 11.86 7.91 21.29
CA THR A 141 13.18 7.52 21.80
C THR A 141 13.88 6.45 20.97
N ARG A 142 13.21 5.87 19.97
CA ARG A 142 13.78 4.86 19.08
C ARG A 142 14.42 5.43 17.82
N PHE A 143 14.32 6.73 17.60
CA PHE A 143 14.88 7.39 16.44
C PHE A 143 16.09 8.20 16.88
N ASP A 144 17.19 8.07 16.14
CA ASP A 144 18.36 8.91 16.32
C ASP A 144 18.01 10.36 15.91
N ASP A 145 18.58 11.35 16.60
CA ASP A 145 18.44 12.75 16.25
C ASP A 145 18.87 12.95 14.78
N ILE A 146 18.09 13.71 14.01
CA ILE A 146 18.42 14.02 12.62
C ILE A 146 19.65 14.93 12.63
N GLU A 147 20.82 14.36 12.40
CA GLU A 147 22.04 15.11 12.14
C GLU A 147 21.96 15.68 10.72
N VAL A 148 21.66 16.98 10.62
CA VAL A 148 21.77 17.72 9.36
C VAL A 148 23.25 18.07 9.19
N GLU A 149 23.96 17.34 8.34
CA GLU A 149 25.26 17.80 7.84
C GLU A 149 25.01 19.00 6.93
N ASP A 150 25.29 20.20 7.45
CA ASP A 150 25.45 21.40 6.62
C ASP A 150 26.63 21.16 5.68
N GLY A 151 26.35 20.86 4.41
CA GLY A 151 27.37 20.73 3.39
C GLY A 151 28.12 22.05 3.23
N GLU A 152 29.35 22.13 3.73
CA GLU A 152 30.31 23.16 3.35
C GLU A 152 30.74 22.87 1.91
N ASP A 153 30.03 23.46 0.94
CA ASP A 153 30.46 23.51 -0.45
C ASP A 153 31.87 24.13 -0.54
N ALA A 154 32.79 23.35 -1.08
CA ALA A 154 34.17 23.74 -1.33
C ALA A 154 34.24 24.91 -2.33
N ASP A 155 34.66 26.08 -1.85
CA ASP A 155 35.08 27.21 -2.69
C ASP A 155 36.60 27.12 -2.88
N ASP A 156 37.04 26.40 -3.92
CA ASP A 156 38.43 26.45 -4.43
C ASP A 156 38.46 26.34 -5.96
N ASP A 157 38.39 27.47 -6.66
CA ASP A 157 39.13 27.70 -7.91
C ASP A 157 39.29 29.23 -8.12
N LEU A 158 40.11 29.87 -7.28
CA LEU A 158 40.66 31.20 -7.57
C LEU A 158 41.67 31.07 -8.72
N ARG A 159 41.20 31.23 -9.96
CA ARG A 159 42.10 31.48 -11.10
C ARG A 159 42.66 32.89 -11.02
N GLU A 160 43.92 33.01 -10.63
CA GLU A 160 44.68 34.25 -10.76
C GLU A 160 44.78 34.67 -12.24
N PRO A 161 44.50 35.94 -12.60
CA PRO A 161 44.72 36.43 -13.94
C PRO A 161 46.22 36.63 -14.20
N GLN A 162 46.76 35.93 -15.22
CA GLN A 162 48.13 36.11 -15.70
C GLN A 162 48.30 37.49 -16.33
N GLU A 163 49.09 38.37 -15.71
CA GLU A 163 49.60 39.59 -16.36
C GLU A 163 50.65 39.25 -17.43
N PRO A 164 50.65 39.91 -18.60
CA PRO A 164 51.69 39.70 -19.60
C PRO A 164 53.02 40.30 -19.12
N ARG A 165 54.08 39.49 -19.17
CA ARG A 165 55.47 39.94 -18.94
C ARG A 165 55.99 40.80 -20.10
N PRO A 166 56.95 41.71 -19.84
CA PRO A 166 57.22 42.92 -20.64
C PRO A 166 57.81 42.66 -22.03
#